data_AF-W4FHT8-F1
#
_entry.id   AF-W4FHT8-F1
#
_cell.length_a   1.000
_cell.length_b   1.000
_cell.length_c   1.000
_cell.angle_alpha   90.00
_cell.angle_beta   90.00
_cell.angle_gamma   90.00
#
_symmetry.space_group_name_H-M   'P 1'
#
loop_
_entity.id
_entity.type
_entity.pdbx_description
1 polymer ?
#
loop_
_entity_poly.entity_id
_entity_poly.type
_entity_poly.pdbx_seq_one_letter_code
_entity_poly.pdbx_strand_id
1 'polypeptide(L)'
;MAPVQRRDTPAKTSSGCTTSTRQLQSNVRNCLDAYLKVGKYWVHTSLCDGAKSNQKWHVDFADHRIKHDTHPNVCLDADPTDPQRKVQVWDTGP
;
A
#
# COMPACT_ATOMS: atom_id res chain seq x y z
N MET A 1 -23.70 -20.96 -10.67
CA MET A 1 -22.58 -20.34 -9.93
C MET A 1 -23.08 -18.99 -9.42
N ALA A 2 -23.29 -18.84 -8.12
CA ALA A 2 -23.75 -17.58 -7.55
C ALA A 2 -22.54 -16.68 -7.25
N PRO A 3 -22.64 -15.36 -7.51
CA PRO A 3 -21.59 -14.41 -7.14
C PRO A 3 -21.41 -14.39 -5.61
N VAL A 4 -20.17 -14.26 -5.15
CA VAL A 4 -19.87 -14.05 -3.72
C VAL A 4 -20.47 -12.71 -3.29
N GLN A 5 -21.63 -12.73 -2.65
CA GLN A 5 -22.20 -11.57 -1.97
C GLN A 5 -21.34 -11.24 -0.74
N ARG A 6 -20.93 -9.97 -0.62
CA ARG A 6 -20.35 -9.47 0.63
C ARG A 6 -21.41 -9.63 1.72
N ARG A 7 -21.07 -10.29 2.82
CA ARG A 7 -21.95 -10.42 3.98
C ARG A 7 -22.05 -9.05 4.65
N ASP A 8 -23.16 -8.37 4.42
CA ASP A 8 -23.56 -7.16 5.14
C ASP A 8 -23.88 -7.52 6.60
N THR A 9 -22.82 -7.58 7.41
CA THR A 9 -22.92 -7.61 8.87
C THR A 9 -23.26 -6.19 9.31
N PRO A 10 -24.12 -5.97 10.33
CA PRO A 10 -24.40 -4.64 10.86
C PRO A 10 -23.05 -3.99 11.14
N ALA A 11 -22.84 -2.78 10.60
CA ALA A 11 -21.57 -2.10 10.63
C ALA A 11 -20.99 -2.11 12.06
N LYS A 12 -20.12 -3.08 12.34
CA LYS A 12 -18.96 -2.83 13.19
C LYS A 12 -18.36 -1.64 12.49
N THR A 13 -18.47 -0.45 13.09
CA THR A 13 -17.82 0.75 12.59
C THR A 13 -16.38 0.34 12.33
N SER A 14 -16.07 0.00 11.08
CA SER A 14 -14.75 0.09 10.55
C SER A 14 -14.47 1.55 10.81
N SER A 15 -13.68 1.83 11.85
CA SER A 15 -13.05 3.12 12.03
C SER A 15 -12.64 3.51 10.62
N GLY A 16 -13.33 4.51 10.05
CA GLY A 16 -13.32 4.73 8.61
C GLY A 16 -11.89 4.84 8.12
N CYS A 17 -11.63 4.61 6.84
CA CYS A 17 -10.41 5.15 6.23
C CYS A 17 -10.44 6.67 6.44
N THR A 18 -9.87 7.14 7.56
CA THR A 18 -9.89 8.54 7.95
C THR A 18 -9.00 9.29 6.97
N THR A 19 -9.58 10.27 6.29
CA THR A 19 -8.88 11.18 5.38
C THR A 19 -7.78 11.94 6.13
N SER A 20 -6.50 11.71 5.78
CA SER A 20 -5.52 12.78 5.43
C SER A 20 -4.03 12.37 5.54
N THR A 21 -3.65 11.12 5.82
CA THR A 21 -2.20 10.78 5.86
C THR A 21 -1.67 10.12 4.58
N ARG A 22 -2.53 9.69 3.66
CA ARG A 22 -2.17 8.85 2.49
C ARG A 22 -1.40 7.58 2.89
N GLN A 23 -1.58 7.10 4.12
CA GLN A 23 -0.93 5.89 4.62
C GLN A 23 -1.79 4.65 4.36
N LEU A 24 -1.13 3.55 4.00
CA LEU A 24 -1.74 2.23 3.91
C LEU A 24 -1.44 1.48 5.20
N GLN A 25 -2.47 1.25 6.02
CA GLN A 25 -2.33 0.64 7.33
C GLN A 25 -2.70 -0.85 7.31
N SER A 26 -1.89 -1.68 7.96
CA SER A 26 -2.18 -3.10 8.19
C SER A 26 -3.20 -3.29 9.33
N ASN A 27 -3.76 -4.49 9.44
CA ASN A 27 -4.67 -4.86 10.53
C ASN A 27 -4.01 -4.82 11.93
N VAL A 28 -2.67 -4.83 12.01
CA VAL A 28 -1.89 -4.70 13.25
C VAL A 28 -1.40 -3.28 13.50
N ARG A 29 -1.97 -2.28 12.81
CA ARG A 29 -1.72 -0.84 12.97
C ARG A 29 -0.33 -0.34 12.56
N ASN A 30 0.44 -1.12 11.79
CA ASN A 30 1.64 -0.63 11.11
C ASN A 30 1.29 -0.06 9.74
N CYS A 31 2.12 0.83 9.23
CA CYS A 31 1.97 1.45 7.91
C CYS A 31 2.98 0.88 6.93
N LEU A 32 2.56 0.79 5.67
CA LEU A 32 3.42 0.41 4.55
C LEU A 32 4.46 1.52 4.30
N ASP A 33 5.72 1.15 4.28
CA ASP A 33 6.85 2.07 4.26
C ASP A 33 7.82 1.68 3.13
N ALA A 34 8.12 2.62 2.22
CA ALA A 34 9.09 2.46 1.15
C ALA A 34 10.43 3.09 1.53
N TYR A 35 11.40 2.28 1.91
CA TYR A 35 12.68 2.76 2.44
C TYR A 35 13.83 2.50 1.47
N LEU A 36 14.85 3.36 1.50
CA LEU A 36 16.05 3.21 0.69
C LEU A 36 17.05 2.29 1.40
N LYS A 37 17.52 1.25 0.72
CA LYS A 37 18.57 0.35 1.20
C LYS A 37 19.49 -0.05 0.04
N VAL A 38 20.78 0.24 0.19
CA VAL A 38 21.82 -0.04 -0.82
C VAL A 38 21.44 0.54 -2.20
N GLY A 39 20.99 1.80 -2.22
CA GLY A 39 20.64 2.53 -3.45
C GLY A 39 19.36 2.07 -4.16
N LYS A 40 18.58 1.17 -3.56
CA LYS A 40 17.30 0.68 -4.09
C LYS A 40 16.17 0.86 -3.08
N TYR A 41 14.96 1.06 -3.55
CA TYR A 41 13.78 1.06 -2.69
C TYR A 41 13.39 -0.37 -2.32
N TRP A 42 12.95 -0.51 -1.09
CA TRP A 42 12.37 -1.73 -0.52
C TRP A 42 11.09 -1.36 0.20
N VAL A 43 10.24 -2.34 0.46
CA VAL A 43 9.00 -2.14 1.21
C VAL A 43 8.96 -3.00 2.45
N HIS A 44 8.45 -2.44 3.54
CA HIS A 44 8.15 -3.17 4.76
C HIS A 44 6.96 -2.54 5.48
N THR A 45 6.57 -3.12 6.62
CA THR A 45 5.67 -2.44 7.54
C THR A 45 6.50 -1.84 8.69
N SER A 46 6.13 -0.63 9.10
CA SER A 46 6.75 0.11 10.20
C SER A 46 5.68 0.81 11.04
N LEU A 47 6.04 1.36 12.20
CA LEU A 47 5.09 2.16 12.97
C LEU A 47 4.59 3.34 12.11
N CYS A 48 3.28 3.57 12.16
CA CYS A 48 2.65 4.67 11.43
C CYS A 48 3.10 6.03 11.99
N ASP A 49 3.59 6.89 11.09
CA ASP A 49 3.90 8.28 11.38
C ASP A 49 3.45 9.15 10.19
N GLY A 50 2.43 9.97 10.37
CA GLY A 50 1.86 10.80 9.30
C GLY A 50 2.84 11.83 8.72
N ALA A 51 3.93 12.14 9.43
CA ALA A 51 4.99 13.02 8.94
C ALA A 51 5.97 12.32 7.99
N LYS A 52 6.08 10.98 8.04
CA LYS A 52 7.00 10.19 7.21
C LYS A 52 6.54 10.17 5.75
N SER A 53 7.27 10.87 4.88
CA SER A 53 7.01 10.91 3.44
C SER A 53 7.10 9.53 2.78
N ASN A 54 7.96 8.66 3.30
CA ASN A 54 8.13 7.28 2.84
C ASN A 54 6.96 6.34 3.20
N GLN A 55 5.95 6.83 3.92
CA GLN A 55 4.73 6.07 4.25
C GLN A 55 3.50 6.55 3.46
N LYS A 56 3.71 7.40 2.45
CA LYS A 56 2.63 8.03 1.69
C LYS A 56 2.49 7.37 0.31
N TRP A 57 1.26 6.94 0.02
CA TRP A 57 0.92 6.22 -1.20
C TRP A 57 -0.31 6.85 -1.85
N HIS A 58 -0.28 6.95 -3.17
CA HIS A 58 -1.39 7.34 -4.01
C HIS A 58 -2.00 6.10 -4.66
N VAL A 59 -3.26 5.80 -4.34
CA VAL A 59 -4.03 4.75 -5.01
C VAL A 59 -4.65 5.35 -6.27
N ASP A 60 -4.04 5.05 -7.40
CA ASP A 60 -4.51 5.43 -8.72
C ASP A 60 -5.53 4.40 -9.20
N PHE A 61 -6.80 4.78 -9.12
CA PHE A 61 -7.91 3.91 -9.55
C PHE A 61 -8.06 3.85 -11.08
N ALA A 62 -7.54 4.82 -11.83
CA ALA A 62 -7.64 4.84 -13.28
C ALA A 62 -6.60 3.90 -13.90
N ASP A 63 -5.36 3.94 -13.41
CA ASP A 63 -4.28 3.07 -13.89
C ASP A 63 -4.19 1.74 -13.13
N HIS A 64 -5.01 1.56 -12.09
CA HIS A 64 -4.96 0.42 -11.17
C HIS A 64 -3.60 0.21 -10.53
N ARG A 65 -2.98 1.32 -10.07
CA ARG A 65 -1.63 1.32 -9.49
C ARG A 65 -1.63 1.92 -8.10
N ILE A 66 -0.71 1.47 -7.25
CA ILE A 66 -0.41 2.11 -5.97
C ILE A 66 0.98 2.75 -6.12
N LYS A 67 0.99 4.06 -6.32
CA LYS A 67 2.19 4.87 -6.58
C LYS A 67 2.71 5.45 -5.25
N HIS A 68 4.02 5.55 -5.08
CA HIS A 68 4.57 6.26 -3.93
C HIS A 68 4.38 7.77 -4.11
N ASP A 69 3.96 8.48 -3.06
CA ASP A 69 3.52 9.88 -3.15
C ASP A 69 4.67 10.84 -3.43
N THR A 70 5.87 10.55 -2.91
CA THR A 70 7.07 11.42 -3.09
C THR A 70 8.10 10.87 -4.06
N HIS A 71 7.93 9.63 -4.53
CA HIS A 71 8.84 8.97 -5.45
C HIS A 71 7.99 8.41 -6.60
N PRO A 72 7.60 9.26 -7.57
CA PRO A 72 6.58 8.90 -8.55
C PRO A 72 6.97 7.71 -9.44
N ASN A 73 8.28 7.44 -9.53
CA ASN A 73 8.81 6.28 -10.25
C ASN A 73 8.77 4.98 -9.40
N VAL A 74 8.20 4.99 -8.19
CA VAL A 74 8.10 3.82 -7.32
C VAL A 74 6.64 3.38 -7.24
N CYS A 75 6.34 2.17 -7.68
CA CYS A 75 5.04 1.53 -7.46
C CYS A 75 5.15 0.34 -6.52
N LEU A 76 4.05 0.07 -5.81
CA LEU A 76 3.87 -1.20 -5.13
C LEU A 76 3.59 -2.29 -6.17
N ASP A 77 4.35 -3.37 -6.10
CA ASP A 77 4.24 -4.50 -7.01
C ASP A 77 3.96 -5.78 -6.23
N ALA A 78 3.01 -6.55 -6.74
CA ALA A 78 2.59 -7.83 -6.19
C ALA A 78 2.57 -8.85 -7.33
N ASP A 79 3.76 -9.27 -7.75
CA ASP A 79 3.93 -10.28 -8.79
C ASP A 79 3.48 -11.66 -8.26
N PRO A 80 2.39 -12.25 -8.79
CA PRO A 80 1.93 -13.56 -8.37
C PRO A 80 2.90 -14.69 -8.77
N THR A 81 3.87 -14.41 -9.63
CA THR A 81 4.90 -15.35 -10.08
C THR A 81 6.17 -15.33 -9.23
N ASP A 82 6.33 -14.35 -8.33
CA ASP A 82 7.42 -14.37 -7.35
C ASP A 82 7.27 -15.63 -6.46
N PRO A 83 8.27 -16.53 -6.41
CA PRO A 83 8.23 -17.72 -5.57
C PRO A 83 7.98 -17.41 -4.09
N GLN A 84 8.40 -16.23 -3.62
CA GLN A 84 8.20 -15.77 -2.25
C GLN A 84 6.82 -15.12 -2.04
N ARG A 85 6.10 -14.79 -3.12
CA ARG A 85 4.79 -14.11 -3.11
C ARG A 85 4.79 -12.86 -2.22
N LYS A 86 5.94 -12.20 -2.13
CA LYS A 86 6.09 -10.99 -1.33
C LYS A 86 5.59 -9.80 -2.13
N VAL A 87 5.17 -8.79 -1.41
CA VAL A 87 5.01 -7.46 -1.98
C VAL A 87 6.40 -6.83 -2.09
N GLN A 88 6.64 -6.15 -3.21
CA GLN A 88 7.87 -5.41 -3.48
C GLN A 88 7.56 -4.02 -4.01
N VAL A 89 8.60 -3.27 -4.30
CA VAL A 89 8.51 -2.02 -5.05
C VAL A 89 9.29 -2.17 -6.34
N TRP A 90 8.78 -1.56 -7.40
CA TRP A 90 9.40 -1.59 -8.71
C TRP A 90 9.53 -0.17 -9.27
N ASP A 91 10.57 0.04 -10.07
CA ASP A 91 10.74 1.28 -10.83
C ASP A 91 9.75 1.27 -12.00
N THR A 92 8.83 2.22 -12.03
CA THR A 92 7.71 2.19 -12.98
C THR A 92 8.12 2.44 -14.43
N GLY A 93 9.41 2.69 -14.69
CA GLY A 93 9.85 3.25 -15.95
C GLY A 93 9.32 4.69 -16.12
N PRO A 94 9.76 5.37 -17.20
CA PRO A 94 9.24 6.69 -17.59
C PRO A 94 7.76 6.64 -17.99
#